data_AF-A0A5S4T9G2-F1
#
_entry.id   AF-A0A5S4T9G2-F1
#
_cell.length_a   1.000
_cell.length_b   1.000
_cell.length_c   1.000
_cell.angle_alpha   90.00
_cell.angle_beta   90.00
_cell.angle_gamma   90.00
#
_symmetry.space_group_name_H-M   'P 1'
#
loop_
_entity.id
_entity.type
_entity.pdbx_description
1 polymer ?
#
loop_
_entity_poly.entity_id
_entity_poly.type
_entity_poly.pdbx_seq_one_letter_code
_entity_poly.pdbx_strand_id
1 'polypeptide(L)'
;MKVFASPSRYIQGKNALFTNAETLKQLGDNPILLCDDVVYGIVGKTFEAYLADNGMTPVHVAFNGEASDNEINRVVAIAKDNGSNVIIGL
;
A
#
# COMPACT_ATOMS: atom_id res chain seq x y z
N MET A 1 -2.93 -35.23 -0.23
CA MET A 1 -2.43 -34.15 0.65
C MET A 1 -3.52 -33.11 0.79
N LYS A 2 -3.87 -32.67 2.01
CA LYS A 2 -4.78 -31.53 2.21
C LYS A 2 -3.94 -30.33 2.64
N VAL A 3 -4.06 -29.22 1.94
CA VAL A 3 -3.31 -27.98 2.17
C VAL A 3 -4.29 -26.86 2.45
N PHE A 4 -3.98 -26.03 3.43
CA PHE A 4 -4.71 -24.80 3.76
C PHE A 4 -3.72 -23.63 3.70
N ALA A 5 -4.15 -22.53 3.09
CA ALA A 5 -3.39 -21.28 3.01
C ALA A 5 -4.30 -20.11 3.40
N SER A 6 -3.73 -19.11 4.07
CA SER A 6 -4.40 -17.90 4.50
C SER A 6 -3.44 -16.72 4.45
N PRO A 7 -3.94 -15.47 4.42
CA PRO A 7 -3.10 -14.33 4.74
C PRO A 7 -2.55 -14.49 6.17
N SER A 8 -1.44 -13.81 6.45
CA SER A 8 -0.88 -13.78 7.80
C SER A 8 -1.79 -13.04 8.78
N ARG A 9 -2.57 -12.05 8.30
CA ARG A 9 -3.49 -11.23 9.09
C ARG A 9 -4.70 -10.80 8.25
N TYR A 10 -5.85 -10.63 8.91
CA TYR A 10 -7.07 -10.02 8.35
C TYR A 10 -7.61 -9.01 9.36
N ILE A 11 -7.85 -7.77 8.92
CA ILE A 11 -8.32 -6.67 9.77
C ILE A 11 -9.56 -6.06 9.13
N GLN A 12 -10.65 -5.95 9.90
CA GLN A 12 -11.92 -5.38 9.44
C GLN A 12 -12.54 -4.52 10.53
N GLY A 13 -13.10 -3.38 10.14
CA GLY A 13 -13.81 -2.49 11.05
C GLY A 13 -14.09 -1.14 10.41
N LYS A 14 -14.98 -0.36 11.03
CA LYS A 14 -15.17 1.03 10.67
C LYS A 14 -13.86 1.78 10.89
N ASN A 15 -13.42 2.54 9.88
CA ASN A 15 -12.15 3.29 9.89
C ASN A 15 -10.89 2.44 10.09
N ALA A 16 -10.91 1.14 9.74
CA ALA A 16 -9.79 0.23 9.98
C ALA A 16 -8.44 0.68 9.36
N LEU A 17 -8.49 1.44 8.26
CA LEU A 17 -7.31 2.07 7.65
C LEU A 17 -6.57 2.98 8.64
N PHE A 18 -7.29 3.69 9.50
CA PHE A 18 -6.74 4.77 10.33
C PHE A 18 -6.50 4.37 11.79
N THR A 19 -6.54 3.08 12.12
CA THR A 19 -6.45 2.60 13.51
C THR A 19 -5.31 1.61 13.77
N ASN A 20 -4.51 1.26 12.75
CA ASN A 20 -3.55 0.15 12.84
C ASN A 20 -2.16 0.46 12.24
N ALA A 21 -1.69 1.72 12.28
CA ALA A 21 -0.37 2.11 11.75
C ALA A 21 0.79 1.25 12.27
N GLU A 22 0.81 0.91 13.56
CA GLU A 22 1.85 0.03 14.13
C GLU A 22 1.88 -1.35 13.47
N THR A 23 0.72 -1.90 13.10
CA THR A 23 0.67 -3.19 12.39
C THR A 23 1.19 -3.06 10.97
N LEU A 24 0.91 -1.93 10.30
CA LEU A 24 1.45 -1.66 8.96
C LEU A 24 2.96 -1.45 9.00
N LYS A 25 3.46 -0.73 10.01
CA LYS A 25 4.88 -0.45 10.21
C LYS A 25 5.72 -1.70 10.45
N GLN A 26 5.12 -2.75 11.02
CA GLN A 26 5.76 -4.08 11.14
C GLN A 26 6.03 -4.74 9.78
N LEU A 27 5.34 -4.33 8.71
CA LEU A 27 5.57 -4.82 7.35
C LEU A 27 6.64 -4.01 6.60
N GLY A 28 6.81 -2.73 6.97
CA GLY A 28 7.77 -1.80 6.36
C GLY A 28 7.43 -0.35 6.73
N ASP A 29 8.36 0.56 6.53
CA ASP A 29 8.25 1.98 6.87
C ASP A 29 8.38 2.93 5.67
N ASN A 30 8.66 2.40 4.48
CA ASN A 30 8.75 3.15 3.22
C ASN A 30 7.80 2.51 2.18
N PRO A 31 6.48 2.71 2.30
CA PRO A 31 5.50 2.08 1.44
C PRO A 31 5.39 2.75 0.06
N ILE A 32 5.24 1.95 -1.00
CA ILE A 32 4.52 2.42 -2.19
C ILE A 32 3.03 2.41 -1.87
N LEU A 33 2.35 3.54 -2.11
CA LEU A 33 0.90 3.65 -2.08
C LEU A 33 0.38 3.62 -3.52
N LEU A 34 -0.07 2.46 -3.99
CA LEU A 34 -0.52 2.23 -5.35
C LEU A 34 -2.06 2.25 -5.42
N CYS A 35 -2.60 3.23 -6.11
CA CYS A 35 -4.03 3.31 -6.42
C CYS A 35 -4.29 4.21 -7.62
N ASP A 36 -5.46 4.10 -8.24
CA ASP A 36 -5.86 5.03 -9.30
C ASP A 36 -6.24 6.41 -8.73
N ASP A 37 -6.43 7.39 -9.62
CA ASP A 37 -6.76 8.76 -9.24
C ASP A 37 -8.11 8.88 -8.51
N VAL A 38 -9.06 7.97 -8.79
CA VAL A 38 -10.39 7.97 -8.16
C VAL A 38 -10.26 7.55 -6.71
N VAL A 39 -9.61 6.42 -6.44
CA VAL A 39 -9.35 5.91 -5.09
C VAL A 39 -8.44 6.88 -4.32
N TYR A 40 -7.45 7.46 -4.98
CA TYR A 40 -6.57 8.45 -4.37
C TYR A 40 -7.37 9.69 -3.90
N GLY A 41 -8.35 10.13 -4.69
CA GLY A 41 -9.28 11.20 -4.35
C GLY A 41 -10.28 10.85 -3.24
N ILE A 42 -10.73 9.60 -3.17
CA ILE A 42 -11.69 9.12 -2.15
C ILE A 42 -11.02 8.99 -0.77
N VAL A 43 -9.84 8.36 -0.71
CA VAL A 43 -9.20 8.01 0.57
C VAL A 43 -7.67 8.07 0.54
N GLY A 44 -7.02 7.90 -0.62
CA GLY A 44 -5.58 7.76 -0.70
C GLY A 44 -4.80 8.94 -0.13
N LYS A 45 -5.22 10.19 -0.41
CA LYS A 45 -4.60 11.39 0.18
C LYS A 45 -4.64 11.40 1.71
N THR A 46 -5.79 11.06 2.28
CA THR A 46 -5.99 11.01 3.74
C THR A 46 -5.16 9.88 4.35
N PHE A 47 -5.05 8.75 3.66
CA PHE A 47 -4.27 7.62 4.11
C PHE A 47 -2.76 7.85 4.01
N GLU A 48 -2.29 8.49 2.94
CA GLU A 48 -0.91 8.93 2.78
C GLU A 48 -0.49 9.85 3.94
N ALA A 49 -1.31 10.86 4.27
CA ALA A 49 -1.07 11.74 5.40
C ALA A 49 -1.04 10.96 6.73
N TYR A 50 -1.98 10.03 6.94
CA TYR A 50 -2.00 9.17 8.11
C TYR A 50 -0.71 8.33 8.26
N LEU A 51 -0.22 7.73 7.17
CA LEU A 51 1.03 6.95 7.20
C LEU A 51 2.22 7.85 7.55
N ALA A 52 2.31 9.04 6.95
CA ALA A 52 3.37 10.01 7.24
C ALA A 52 3.34 10.47 8.70
N ASP A 53 2.16 10.80 9.23
CA ASP A 53 1.96 11.21 10.64
C ASP A 53 2.35 10.10 11.64
N ASN A 54 2.35 8.83 11.20
CA ASN A 54 2.79 7.68 12.00
C ASN A 54 4.24 7.26 11.70
N GLY A 55 5.01 8.14 11.09
CA GLY A 55 6.46 7.98 10.89
C GLY A 55 6.82 6.94 9.84
N MET A 56 5.99 6.82 8.79
CA MET A 56 6.33 6.12 7.55
C MET A 56 6.65 7.16 6.45
N THR A 57 7.23 6.71 5.36
CA THR A 57 7.63 7.54 4.22
C THR A 57 6.91 7.08 2.94
N PRO A 58 5.59 7.31 2.83
CA PRO A 58 4.83 6.83 1.68
C PRO A 58 5.22 7.53 0.38
N VAL A 59 5.29 6.75 -0.70
CA VAL A 59 5.44 7.23 -2.07
C VAL A 59 4.19 6.85 -2.87
N HIS A 60 3.36 7.84 -3.19
CA HIS A 60 2.20 7.62 -4.04
C HIS A 60 2.60 7.31 -5.48
N VAL A 61 2.01 6.25 -6.04
CA VAL A 61 2.13 5.86 -7.45
C VAL A 61 0.74 5.66 -8.01
N ALA A 62 0.38 6.45 -9.03
CA ALA A 62 -0.89 6.27 -9.74
C ALA A 62 -0.90 4.92 -10.47
N PHE A 63 -1.98 4.15 -10.31
CA PHE A 63 -2.25 2.94 -11.08
C PHE A 63 -2.97 3.30 -12.38
N ASN A 64 -2.43 2.86 -13.52
CA ASN A 64 -2.92 3.25 -14.84
C ASN A 64 -4.15 2.45 -15.33
N GLY A 65 -4.76 1.63 -14.48
CA GLY A 65 -6.04 0.96 -14.75
C GLY A 65 -5.94 -0.47 -15.30
N GLU A 66 -4.75 -0.93 -15.71
CA GLU A 66 -4.55 -2.31 -16.21
C GLU A 66 -3.42 -3.03 -15.47
N ALA A 67 -3.71 -4.21 -14.93
CA ALA A 67 -2.75 -5.09 -14.30
C ALA A 67 -1.96 -5.89 -15.36
N SER A 68 -1.11 -5.20 -16.10
CA SER A 68 -0.24 -5.78 -17.13
C SER A 68 1.21 -5.94 -16.65
N ASP A 69 1.99 -6.78 -17.33
CA ASP A 69 3.43 -6.94 -17.06
C ASP A 69 4.17 -5.59 -17.20
N ASN A 70 3.77 -4.74 -18.14
CA ASN A 70 4.34 -3.41 -18.30
C ASN A 70 4.11 -2.54 -17.07
N GLU A 71 2.88 -2.56 -16.52
CA GLU A 71 2.53 -1.78 -15.34
C GLU A 71 3.23 -2.32 -14.10
N ILE A 72 3.29 -3.65 -13.94
CA ILE A 72 4.04 -4.29 -12.85
C ILE A 72 5.50 -3.87 -12.90
N ASN A 73 6.15 -3.96 -14.06
CA ASN A 73 7.56 -3.60 -14.23
C ASN A 73 7.83 -2.12 -13.93
N ARG A 74 6.91 -1.23 -14.34
CA ARG A 74 6.98 0.20 -14.03
C ARG A 74 6.94 0.45 -12.53
N VAL A 75 5.96 -0.12 -11.82
CA VAL A 75 5.81 0.03 -10.37
C VAL A 75 7.02 -0.56 -9.63
N VAL A 76 7.52 -1.72 -10.07
CA VAL A 76 8.72 -2.35 -9.50
C VAL A 76 9.95 -1.46 -9.65
N ALA A 77 10.14 -0.80 -10.79
CA ALA A 77 11.25 0.14 -10.99
C ALA A 77 11.17 1.31 -10.01
N ILE A 78 9.98 1.93 -9.88
CA ILE A 78 9.74 3.04 -8.94
C ILE A 78 10.00 2.60 -7.49
N ALA A 79 9.52 1.42 -7.09
CA ALA A 79 9.74 0.88 -5.75
C ALA A 79 11.23 0.70 -5.43
N LYS A 80 12.02 0.19 -6.40
CA LYS A 80 13.47 0.04 -6.24
C LYS A 80 14.18 1.37 -6.12
N ASP A 81 13.85 2.33 -6.99
CA ASP A 81 14.48 3.65 -7.01
C ASP A 81 14.23 4.44 -5.71
N ASN A 82 13.06 4.24 -5.09
CA ASN A 82 12.70 4.86 -3.81
C ASN A 82 13.14 4.05 -2.59
N GLY A 83 13.73 2.86 -2.76
CA GLY A 83 14.07 1.96 -1.65
C GLY A 83 12.85 1.50 -0.84
N SER A 84 11.68 1.41 -1.48
CA SER A 84 10.43 1.04 -0.82
C SER A 84 10.47 -0.42 -0.38
N ASN A 85 9.99 -0.68 0.84
CA ASN A 85 10.10 -2.00 1.50
C ASN A 85 8.74 -2.68 1.74
N VAL A 86 7.64 -2.02 1.38
CA VAL A 86 6.30 -2.58 1.43
C VAL A 86 5.44 -1.97 0.31
N ILE A 87 4.48 -2.73 -0.21
CA ILE A 87 3.52 -2.24 -1.21
C ILE A 87 2.14 -2.24 -0.56
N ILE A 88 1.44 -1.12 -0.64
CA ILE A 88 0.06 -0.97 -0.22
C ILE A 88 -0.77 -0.68 -1.49
N GLY A 89 -1.63 -1.62 -1.87
CA GLY A 89 -2.67 -1.38 -2.88
C GLY A 89 -3.95 -0.89 -2.19
N LEU A 90 -4.51 0.23 -2.67
CA LEU A 90 -5.82 0.75 -2.26
C LEU A 90 -6.85 0.63 -3.38
#